data_AF-A0A841S4F6-F1
#
_entry.id   AF-A0A841S4F6-F1
#
_cell.length_a   1.000
_cell.length_b   1.000
_cell.length_c   1.000
_cell.angle_alpha   90.00
_cell.angle_beta   90.00
_cell.angle_gamma   90.00
#
_symmetry.space_group_name_H-M   'P 1'
#
loop_
_entity.id
_entity.type
_entity.pdbx_description
1 polymer ?
#
loop_
_entity_poly.entity_id
_entity_poly.type
_entity_poly.pdbx_seq_one_letter_code
_entity_poly.pdbx_strand_id
1 'polypeptide(L)'
;MRFLITSRLFVHATKLVRDRTGLDLKKSRQIVEEIRYGTYVPPVRDTPVVRVPGTNLAERTRALKAAGELHQATALVVSETGMTEAEAGLFVGALNAEA
;
A
#
# COMPACT_ATOMS: atom_id res chain seq x y z
N MET A 1 7.32 8.42 -10.03
CA MET A 1 7.45 7.03 -10.53
C MET A 1 6.40 6.74 -11.60
N ARG A 2 5.09 6.86 -11.31
CA ARG A 2 3.98 6.66 -12.27
C ARG A 2 4.13 7.43 -13.59
N PHE A 3 4.50 8.71 -13.53
CA PHE A 3 4.74 9.56 -14.71
C PHE A 3 5.76 8.97 -15.70
N LEU A 4 6.90 8.44 -15.19
CA LEU A 4 7.95 7.87 -16.05
C LEU A 4 7.49 6.60 -16.78
N ILE A 5 6.61 5.81 -16.14
CA ILE A 5 6.03 4.61 -16.75
C ILE A 5 5.00 4.99 -17.81
N THR A 6 4.12 5.96 -17.53
CA THR A 6 3.11 6.44 -18.48
C THR A 6 3.74 7.10 -19.70
N SER A 7 4.85 7.82 -19.53
CA SER A 7 5.62 8.44 -20.62
C SER A 7 6.54 7.46 -21.38
N ARG A 8 6.45 6.14 -21.12
CA ARG A 8 7.30 5.09 -21.72
C ARG A 8 8.82 5.28 -21.50
N LEU A 9 9.20 6.03 -20.46
CA LEU A 9 10.59 6.29 -20.08
C LEU A 9 11.11 5.23 -19.11
N PHE A 10 11.09 3.97 -19.54
CA PHE A 10 11.41 2.81 -18.68
C PHE A 10 12.83 2.84 -18.12
N VAL A 11 13.80 3.31 -18.89
CA VAL A 11 15.20 3.43 -18.45
C VAL A 11 15.33 4.39 -17.26
N HIS A 12 14.61 5.51 -17.30
CA HIS A 12 14.60 6.49 -16.20
C HIS A 12 13.83 5.97 -14.99
N ALA A 13 12.73 5.25 -15.21
CA ALA A 13 11.99 4.59 -14.12
C ALA A 13 12.86 3.55 -13.40
N THR A 14 13.58 2.71 -14.15
CA THR A 14 14.51 1.72 -13.57
C THR A 14 15.67 2.39 -12.85
N LYS A 15 16.23 3.47 -13.41
CA LYS A 15 17.29 4.25 -12.75
C LYS A 15 16.80 4.84 -11.42
N LEU A 16 15.59 5.40 -11.40
CA LEU A 16 14.98 5.94 -10.18
C LEU A 16 14.77 4.88 -9.10
N VAL A 17 14.32 3.67 -9.49
CA VAL A 17 14.15 2.56 -8.54
C VAL A 17 15.49 2.15 -7.95
N ARG A 18 16.52 1.97 -8.78
CA ARG A 18 17.88 1.64 -8.32
C ARG A 18 18.42 2.67 -7.34
N ASP A 19 18.29 3.95 -7.67
CA ASP A 19 18.78 5.05 -6.84
C ASP A 19 18.08 5.11 -5.47
N ARG A 20 16.77 4.87 -5.46
CA ARG A 20 15.93 4.91 -4.24
C ARG A 20 16.04 3.68 -3.35
N THR A 21 16.39 2.52 -3.91
CA THR A 21 16.30 1.23 -3.20
C THR A 21 17.62 0.49 -3.10
N GLY A 22 18.65 0.90 -3.85
CA GLY A 22 19.93 0.19 -3.93
C GLY A 22 19.85 -1.17 -4.63
N LEU A 23 18.69 -1.52 -5.21
CA LEU A 23 18.47 -2.82 -5.84
C LEU A 23 19.24 -2.98 -7.15
N ASP A 24 19.57 -4.22 -7.47
CA ASP A 24 20.20 -4.58 -8.74
C ASP A 24 19.34 -4.19 -9.95
N LEU A 25 19.99 -4.08 -11.11
CA LEU A 25 19.32 -3.71 -12.37
C LEU A 25 18.15 -4.64 -12.70
N LYS A 26 18.34 -5.95 -12.51
CA LYS A 26 17.31 -6.97 -12.79
C LYS A 26 16.07 -6.80 -11.91
N LYS A 27 16.26 -6.69 -10.59
CA LYS A 27 15.17 -6.47 -9.62
C LYS A 27 14.46 -5.14 -9.87
N SER A 28 15.22 -4.09 -10.16
CA SER A 28 14.67 -2.76 -10.43
C SER A 28 13.83 -2.72 -11.70
N ARG A 29 14.24 -3.46 -12.75
CA ARG A 29 13.44 -3.61 -13.97
C ARG A 29 12.15 -4.37 -13.69
N GLN A 30 12.23 -5.46 -12.95
CA GLN A 30 11.06 -6.26 -12.59
C GLN A 30 10.01 -5.42 -11.85
N ILE A 31 10.42 -4.62 -10.87
CA ILE A 31 9.54 -3.70 -10.15
C ILE A 31 8.85 -2.71 -11.10
N VAL A 32 9.60 -2.13 -12.05
CA VAL A 32 9.03 -1.20 -13.04
C VAL A 32 8.01 -1.90 -13.95
N GLU A 33 8.28 -3.14 -14.35
CA GLU A 33 7.36 -3.95 -15.16
C GLU A 33 6.11 -4.32 -14.36
N GLU A 34 6.23 -4.78 -13.12
CA GLU A 34 5.09 -5.06 -12.24
C GLU A 34 4.22 -3.82 -12.00
N ILE A 35 4.82 -2.62 -11.85
CA ILE A 35 4.05 -1.37 -11.72
C ILE A 35 3.34 -1.02 -13.02
N ARG A 36 3.95 -1.34 -14.17
CA ARG A 36 3.34 -1.15 -15.50
C ARG A 36 2.14 -2.08 -15.71
N TYR A 37 2.26 -3.35 -15.31
CA TYR A 37 1.18 -4.33 -15.41
C TYR A 37 0.13 -4.19 -14.30
N GLY A 38 0.33 -3.27 -13.35
CA GLY A 38 -0.58 -3.07 -12.21
C GLY A 38 -0.52 -4.20 -11.18
N THR A 39 0.48 -5.07 -11.27
CA THR A 39 0.66 -6.25 -10.40
C THR A 39 1.59 -5.95 -9.23
N TYR A 40 2.24 -4.78 -9.22
CA TYR A 40 3.12 -4.38 -8.13
C TYR A 40 2.33 -4.09 -6.86
N VAL A 41 2.46 -4.99 -5.89
CA VAL A 41 2.10 -4.75 -4.50
C VAL A 41 3.39 -4.30 -3.79
N PRO A 42 3.49 -3.03 -3.35
CA PRO A 42 4.66 -2.61 -2.59
C PRO A 42 4.80 -3.52 -1.37
N PRO A 43 6.00 -4.09 -1.12
CA PRO A 43 6.24 -4.78 0.15
C PRO A 43 5.97 -3.75 1.24
N VAL A 44 4.97 -4.04 2.07
CA VAL A 44 4.57 -3.23 3.21
C VAL A 44 5.84 -3.04 4.03
N ARG A 45 6.41 -1.83 3.98
CA ARG A 45 7.62 -1.49 4.72
C ARG A 45 7.27 -1.60 6.19
N ASP A 46 7.73 -2.65 6.86
CA ASP A 46 8.05 -2.69 8.30
C ASP A 46 7.08 -1.94 9.24
N THR A 47 5.79 -1.92 8.96
CA THR A 47 4.81 -1.87 10.05
C THR A 47 4.70 -3.32 10.46
N PRO A 48 5.28 -3.74 11.60
CA PRO A 48 4.89 -5.01 12.16
C PRO A 48 3.38 -4.94 12.26
N VAL A 49 2.70 -5.79 11.50
CA VAL A 49 1.33 -6.16 11.80
C VAL A 49 1.46 -6.90 13.12
N VAL A 50 1.63 -6.16 14.21
CA VAL A 50 1.51 -6.70 15.55
C VAL A 50 0.05 -7.09 15.60
N ARG A 51 -0.22 -8.35 15.26
CA ARG A 51 -1.40 -9.05 15.69
C ARG A 51 -1.26 -9.12 17.20
N VAL A 52 -1.53 -8.01 17.89
CA VAL A 52 -1.77 -8.06 19.32
C VAL A 52 -3.06 -8.88 19.41
N PRO A 53 -3.03 -10.09 20.00
CA PRO A 53 -4.23 -10.88 20.15
C PRO A 53 -5.18 -10.08 21.05
N GLY A 54 -6.22 -9.47 20.47
CA GLY A 54 -7.19 -8.65 21.20
C GLY A 54 -7.49 -7.26 20.62
N THR A 55 -6.68 -6.71 19.71
CA THR A 55 -6.98 -5.40 19.11
C THR A 55 -8.00 -5.55 17.98
N ASN A 56 -9.22 -5.09 18.24
CA ASN A 56 -10.34 -5.17 17.30
C ASN A 56 -9.98 -4.50 15.96
N LEU A 57 -10.46 -5.05 14.83
CA LEU A 57 -10.25 -4.50 13.49
C LEU A 57 -10.55 -2.98 13.46
N ALA A 58 -11.59 -2.56 14.17
CA ALA A 58 -11.97 -1.16 14.31
C ALA A 58 -10.87 -0.25 14.90
N GLU A 59 -10.13 -0.72 15.92
CA GLU A 59 -9.05 0.07 16.54
C GLU A 59 -7.84 0.18 15.61
N ARG A 60 -7.51 -0.90 14.88
CA ARG A 60 -6.40 -0.91 13.92
C ARG A 60 -6.70 0.00 12.72
N THR A 61 -7.92 -0.04 12.23
CA THR A 61 -8.39 0.85 11.16
C THR A 61 -8.44 2.30 11.64
N ARG A 62 -8.82 2.56 12.91
CA ARG A 62 -8.77 3.90 13.50
C ARG A 62 -7.33 4.44 13.63
N ALA A 63 -6.38 3.61 14.05
CA ALA A 63 -4.97 4.01 14.14
C ALA A 63 -4.40 4.38 12.76
N LEU A 64 -4.73 3.60 11.72
CA LEU A 64 -4.34 3.91 10.34
C LEU A 64 -5.03 5.17 9.81
N LYS A 65 -6.30 5.40 10.16
CA LYS A 65 -7.03 6.64 9.84
C LYS A 65 -6.42 7.85 10.53
N ALA A 66 -6.05 7.75 11.81
CA ALA A 66 -5.38 8.81 12.57
C ALA A 66 -3.99 9.13 12.02
N ALA A 67 -3.28 8.13 11.48
CA ALA A 67 -2.01 8.31 10.79
C ALA A 67 -2.15 8.92 9.37
N GLY A 68 -3.38 9.15 8.88
CA GLY A 68 -3.65 9.64 7.53
C GLY A 68 -3.50 8.59 6.42
N GLU A 69 -3.29 7.33 6.79
CA GLU A 69 -3.02 6.20 5.89
C GLU A 69 -4.33 5.50 5.46
N LEU A 70 -5.25 6.27 4.86
CA LEU A 70 -6.59 5.79 4.48
C LEU A 70 -6.55 4.58 3.52
N HIS A 71 -5.61 4.56 2.57
CA HIS A 71 -5.44 3.43 1.65
C HIS A 71 -5.04 2.14 2.39
N GLN A 72 -4.20 2.24 3.42
CA GLN A 72 -3.81 1.09 4.22
C GLN A 72 -4.95 0.61 5.12
N ALA A 73 -5.74 1.55 5.66
CA ALA A 73 -6.93 1.25 6.44
C ALA A 73 -7.95 0.45 5.62
N THR A 74 -8.20 0.86 4.37
CA THR A 74 -9.10 0.14 3.45
C THR A 74 -8.56 -1.24 3.10
N ALA A 75 -7.28 -1.35 2.74
CA ALA A 75 -6.66 -2.63 2.39
C ALA A 75 -6.69 -3.64 3.55
N LEU A 76 -6.52 -3.15 4.79
CA LEU A 76 -6.62 -3.99 5.99
C LEU A 76 -8.04 -4.58 6.14
N VAL A 77 -9.06 -3.75 5.97
CA VAL A 77 -10.48 -4.17 6.09
C VAL A 77 -10.83 -5.17 4.98
N VAL A 78 -10.43 -4.90 3.73
CA VAL A 78 -10.60 -5.84 2.61
C VAL A 78 -9.97 -7.20 2.93
N SER A 79 -8.74 -7.19 3.43
CA SER A 79 -7.99 -8.41 3.71
C SER A 79 -8.53 -9.23 4.89
N GLU A 80 -9.13 -8.60 5.90
CA GLU A 80 -9.63 -9.31 7.09
C GLU A 80 -11.11 -9.68 7.00
N THR A 81 -11.93 -8.91 6.28
CA THR A 81 -13.38 -9.14 6.19
C THR A 81 -13.82 -9.75 4.87
N GLY A 82 -12.97 -9.70 3.83
CA GLY A 82 -13.34 -10.08 2.47
C GLY A 82 -14.26 -9.06 1.78
N MET A 83 -14.49 -7.89 2.37
CA MET A 83 -15.25 -6.80 1.77
C MET A 83 -14.59 -6.26 0.50
N THR A 84 -15.39 -5.71 -0.41
CA THR A 84 -14.86 -4.97 -1.57
C THR A 84 -14.23 -3.64 -1.13
N GLU A 85 -13.35 -3.07 -1.96
CA GLU A 85 -12.67 -1.80 -1.66
C GLU A 85 -13.66 -0.65 -1.39
N ALA A 86 -14.82 -0.65 -2.06
CA ALA A 86 -15.88 0.32 -1.83
C ALA A 86 -16.55 0.16 -0.46
N GLU A 87 -16.85 -1.08 -0.06
CA GLU A 87 -17.43 -1.39 1.26
C GLU A 87 -16.44 -1.12 2.38
N ALA A 88 -15.17 -1.48 2.17
CA ALA A 88 -14.09 -1.18 3.09
C ALA A 88 -13.88 0.33 3.25
N GLY A 89 -13.98 1.11 2.17
CA GLY A 89 -13.93 2.56 2.22
C GLY A 89 -15.06 3.18 3.04
N LEU A 90 -16.28 2.65 2.91
CA LEU A 90 -17.42 3.06 3.74
C LEU A 90 -17.20 2.72 5.21
N PHE A 91 -16.65 1.55 5.51
CA PHE A 91 -16.30 1.13 6.86
C PHE A 91 -15.26 2.07 7.50
N VAL A 92 -14.16 2.37 6.79
CA VAL A 92 -13.13 3.33 7.23
C VAL A 92 -13.72 4.73 7.40
N GLY A 93 -14.62 5.13 6.50
CA GLY A 93 -15.36 6.39 6.58
C GLY A 93 -16.21 6.51 7.84
N ALA A 94 -16.97 5.46 8.15
CA ALA A 94 -17.88 5.37 9.30
C ALA A 94 -17.17 5.30 10.66
N LEU A 95 -15.90 4.87 10.70
CA LEU A 95 -15.11 4.88 11.94
C LEU A 95 -14.75 6.31 12.35
N ASN A 96 -15.47 6.89 13.31
CA ASN A 96 -15.10 8.17 13.88
C ASN A 96 -13.74 8.08 14.59
N ALA A 97 -12.94 9.13 14.42
CA ALA A 97 -11.61 9.28 15.02
C ALA A 97 -11.66 9.70 16.51
N GLU A 98 -12.81 9.55 17.16
CA GLU A 98 -12.99 10.05 18.52
C GLU A 98 -12.59 9.01 19.58
N ALA A 99 -11.85 9.55 20.55
CA ALA A 99 -11.20 9.03 21.77
C ALA A 99 -11.63 7.66 22.31
#